data_AF-A0A1J5E7Z2-F1
#
_entry.id   AF-A0A1J5E7Z2-F1
#
_cell.length_a   1.000
_cell.length_b   1.000
_cell.length_c   1.000
_cell.angle_alpha   90.00
_cell.angle_beta   90.00
_cell.angle_gamma   90.00
#
_symmetry.space_group_name_H-M   'P 1'
#
loop_
_entity.id
_entity.type
_entity.pdbx_description
1 polymer ?
#
loop_
_entity_poly.entity_id
_entity_poly.type
_entity_poly.pdbx_seq_one_letter_code
_entity_poly.pdbx_strand_id
1 'polypeptide(L)'
;MEEVNALKLRNNLGEILDRLNSAGSPILISKGRKIRAVLVTPEDFERRFLDVKANEEKELFLKVVRSLRRKKKGNIESGEALRLLRGYRQ
;
A
#
# COMPACT_ATOMS: atom_id res chain seq x y z
N MET A 1 24.91 3.27 -7.46
CA MET A 1 23.54 3.67 -7.82
C MET A 1 23.56 4.05 -9.29
N GLU A 2 22.91 3.26 -10.13
CA GLU A 2 22.86 3.47 -11.57
C GLU A 2 21.70 4.41 -11.92
N GLU A 3 21.88 5.32 -12.87
CA GLU A 3 20.81 6.20 -13.36
C GLU A 3 20.41 5.82 -14.79
N VAL A 4 19.13 5.55 -15.00
CA VAL A 4 18.57 5.14 -16.29
C VAL A 4 17.47 6.09 -16.72
N ASN A 5 17.54 6.54 -17.97
CA ASN A 5 16.50 7.36 -18.57
C ASN A 5 15.22 6.53 -18.83
N ALA A 6 14.05 7.11 -18.57
CA ALA A 6 12.74 6.51 -18.85
C ALA A 6 12.59 5.97 -20.28
N LEU A 7 13.23 6.59 -21.28
CA LEU A 7 13.25 6.09 -22.66
C LEU A 7 14.00 4.77 -22.81
N LYS A 8 15.17 4.65 -22.17
CA LYS A 8 15.94 3.39 -22.15
C LYS A 8 15.19 2.30 -21.39
N LEU A 9 14.51 2.68 -20.31
CA LEU A 9 13.72 1.76 -19.50
C LEU A 9 12.55 1.16 -20.27
N ARG A 10 11.86 1.96 -21.08
CA ARG A 10 10.76 1.49 -21.93
C ARG A 10 11.22 0.45 -22.96
N ASN A 11 12.38 0.68 -23.57
CA ASN A 11 12.86 -0.14 -24.68
C ASN A 11 13.56 -1.43 -24.20
N ASN A 12 14.23 -1.37 -23.04
CA ASN A 12 15.12 -2.45 -22.57
C ASN A 12 14.74 -2.92 -21.16
N LEU A 13 13.45 -3.00 -20.83
CA LEU A 13 13.00 -3.32 -19.46
C LEU A 13 13.58 -4.66 -18.95
N GLY A 14 13.57 -5.71 -19.78
CA GLY A 14 14.08 -7.03 -19.39
C GLY A 14 15.56 -6.99 -18.99
N GLU A 15 16.41 -6.41 -19.84
CA GLU A 15 17.85 -6.28 -19.57
C GLU A 15 18.12 -5.45 -18.30
N ILE A 16 17.32 -4.42 -18.05
CA ILE A 16 17.46 -3.58 -16.85
C ILE A 16 17.05 -4.34 -15.59
N LEU A 17 16.04 -5.21 -15.66
CA LEU A 17 15.66 -6.08 -14.55
C LEU A 17 16.74 -7.14 -14.26
N ASP A 18 17.36 -7.71 -15.29
CA ASP A 18 18.47 -8.64 -15.14
C ASP A 18 19.67 -7.97 -14.47
N ARG A 19 19.97 -6.72 -14.84
CA ARG A 19 21.00 -5.91 -14.19
C ARG A 19 20.65 -5.57 -12.74
N LEU A 20 19.39 -5.21 -12.46
CA LEU A 20 18.91 -4.95 -11.10
C LEU A 20 19.15 -6.17 -10.21
N ASN A 21 18.79 -7.37 -10.68
CA ASN A 21 19.01 -8.62 -9.96
C ASN A 21 20.49 -8.97 -9.80
N SER A 22 21.32 -8.70 -10.81
CA SER A 22 22.75 -9.03 -10.78
C SER A 22 23.56 -8.08 -9.90
N ALA A 23 23.24 -6.79 -9.94
CA ALA A 23 23.96 -5.75 -9.20
C ALA A 23 23.50 -5.62 -7.74
N GLY A 24 22.25 -6.01 -7.44
CA GLY A 24 21.66 -5.90 -6.10
C GLY A 24 21.60 -4.46 -5.57
N SER A 25 21.67 -3.46 -6.46
CA SER A 25 21.70 -2.04 -6.10
C SER A 25 20.54 -1.28 -6.74
N PRO A 26 19.95 -0.28 -6.05
CA PRO A 26 18.82 0.47 -6.59
C PRO A 26 19.15 1.23 -7.86
N ILE A 27 18.23 1.20 -8.83
CA ILE A 27 18.34 1.92 -10.11
C ILE A 27 17.43 3.15 -10.05
N LEU A 28 18.01 4.33 -10.27
CA LEU A 28 17.29 5.61 -10.33
C LEU A 28 16.76 5.83 -11.74
N ILE A 29 15.49 6.20 -11.85
CA ILE A 29 14.87 6.49 -13.13
C ILE A 29 14.72 7.99 -13.30
N SER A 30 15.35 8.53 -14.35
CA SER A 30 15.20 9.94 -14.71
C SER A 30 14.29 10.16 -15.90
N LYS A 31 13.45 11.20 -15.81
CA LYS A 31 12.58 11.68 -16.88
C LYS A 31 12.68 13.19 -16.95
N GLY A 32 13.10 13.72 -18.10
CA GLY A 32 13.27 15.16 -18.30
C GLY A 32 14.30 15.78 -17.35
N ARG A 33 15.46 15.11 -17.15
CA ARG A 33 16.57 15.54 -16.27
C ARG A 33 16.23 15.63 -14.78
N LYS A 34 15.14 15.01 -14.33
CA LYS A 34 14.79 14.85 -12.92
C LYS A 34 14.61 13.38 -12.59
N ILE A 35 15.11 12.96 -11.43
CA ILE A 35 14.83 11.64 -10.87
C ILE A 35 13.36 11.62 -10.48
N ARG A 36 12.62 10.61 -10.94
CA ARG A 36 11.16 10.49 -10.73
C ARG A 36 10.76 9.19 -10.05
N ALA A 37 11.55 8.14 -10.18
CA ALA A 37 11.26 6.85 -9.60
C ALA A 37 12.55 6.11 -9.29
N VAL A 38 12.44 5.05 -8.48
CA VAL A 38 13.53 4.13 -8.14
C VAL A 38 13.02 2.71 -8.34
N LEU A 39 13.81 1.87 -8.98
CA LEU A 39 13.63 0.42 -9.01
C LEU A 39 14.48 -0.20 -7.91
N VAL A 40 13.85 -1.08 -7.14
CA VAL A 40 14.47 -1.89 -6.09
C VAL A 40 14.04 -3.34 -6.29
N THR A 41 14.84 -4.28 -5.81
CA THR A 41 14.42 -5.68 -5.82
C THR A 41 13.30 -5.89 -4.78
N PRO A 42 12.44 -6.89 -4.95
CA PRO A 42 11.41 -7.22 -3.98
C PRO A 42 11.98 -7.47 -2.58
N GLU A 43 13.14 -8.13 -2.45
CA GLU A 43 13.74 -8.40 -1.14
C GLU A 43 14.20 -7.11 -0.44
N ASP A 44 14.78 -6.18 -1.20
CA ASP A 44 15.19 -4.87 -0.68
C ASP A 44 13.98 -4.00 -0.34
N PHE A 45 12.88 -4.15 -1.08
CA PHE A 45 11.61 -3.51 -0.76
C PHE A 45 11.05 -4.04 0.56
N GLU A 46 10.97 -5.36 0.75
CA GLU A 46 10.44 -5.96 1.97
C GLU A 46 11.30 -5.64 3.21
N ARG A 47 12.62 -5.61 3.07
CA ARG A 47 13.53 -5.30 4.19
C ARG A 47 13.51 -3.83 4.60
N ARG A 48 13.39 -2.90 3.65
CA ARG A 48 13.53 -1.46 3.92
C ARG A 48 12.19 -0.73 4.03
N PHE A 49 11.11 -1.27 3.44
CA PHE A 49 9.79 -0.61 3.38
C PHE A 49 8.70 -1.40 4.13
N LEU A 50 9.06 -1.98 5.28
CA LEU A 50 8.13 -2.70 6.15
C LEU A 50 6.91 -1.83 6.55
N ASP A 51 7.13 -0.53 6.73
CA ASP A 51 6.08 0.46 7.10
C ASP A 51 5.02 0.66 6.02
N VAL A 52 5.40 0.57 4.74
CA VAL A 52 4.46 0.74 3.62
C VAL A 52 3.57 -0.50 3.52
N LYS A 53 4.16 -1.70 3.65
CA LYS A 53 3.43 -2.97 3.66
C LYS A 53 2.46 -3.05 4.84
N ALA A 54 2.87 -2.61 6.03
CA ALA A 54 2.02 -2.56 7.21
C ALA A 54 0.80 -1.64 7.03
N ASN A 55 0.95 -0.51 6.34
CA ASN A 55 -0.18 0.37 6.02
C ASN A 55 -1.14 -0.24 4.98
N GLU A 56 -0.61 -0.90 3.95
CA GLU A 56 -1.44 -1.59 2.95
C GLU A 56 -2.21 -2.77 3.57
N GLU A 57 -1.55 -3.57 4.40
CA GLU A 57 -2.20 -4.67 5.15
C GLU A 57 -3.27 -4.15 6.11
N LYS A 58 -3.01 -3.03 6.79
CA LYS A 58 -3.99 -2.38 7.66
C LYS A 58 -5.21 -1.89 6.88
N GLU A 59 -5.02 -1.28 5.72
CA GLU A 59 -6.12 -0.84 4.85
C GLU A 59 -6.93 -2.02 4.31
N LEU A 60 -6.27 -3.10 3.88
CA LEU A 60 -6.93 -4.34 3.45
C LEU A 60 -7.74 -4.97 4.60
N PHE A 61 -7.14 -5.06 5.80
CA PHE A 61 -7.82 -5.56 6.99
C PHE A 61 -9.04 -4.71 7.35
N LEU A 62 -8.92 -3.38 7.35
CA LEU A 62 -10.04 -2.47 7.62
C LEU A 62 -11.16 -2.62 6.58
N LYS A 63 -10.83 -2.85 5.31
CA LYS A 63 -11.83 -3.14 4.27
C LYS A 63 -12.59 -4.44 4.56
N VAL A 64 -11.89 -5.50 4.97
CA VAL A 64 -12.52 -6.78 5.36
C VAL A 64 -13.40 -6.60 6.60
N VAL A 65 -12.93 -5.89 7.63
CA VAL A 65 -13.74 -5.61 8.83
C VAL A 65 -14.99 -4.79 8.47
N ARG A 66 -14.87 -3.80 7.58
CA ARG A 66 -16.01 -3.01 7.10
C ARG A 66 -17.00 -3.84 6.27
N SER A 67 -16.52 -4.79 5.46
CA SER A 67 -17.41 -5.65 4.66
C SER A 67 -18.16 -6.68 5.52
N LEU A 68 -17.52 -7.16 6.59
CA LEU A 68 -18.15 -8.03 7.60
C LEU A 68 -19.08 -7.26 8.55
N ARG A 69 -19.00 -5.93 8.59
CA ARG A 69 -19.85 -5.10 9.44
C ARG A 69 -21.29 -5.17 8.95
N ARG A 70 -22.12 -5.97 9.63
CA ARG A 70 -23.57 -6.04 9.40
C ARG A 70 -24.16 -4.62 9.42
N LYS A 71 -25.00 -4.29 8.42
CA LYS A 71 -25.76 -3.03 8.42
C LYS A 71 -26.49 -2.88 9.75
N LYS A 72 -26.41 -1.69 10.35
CA LYS A 72 -27.06 -1.37 11.64
C LYS A 72 -28.53 -1.81 11.54
N LYS A 73 -28.96 -2.71 12.43
CA LYS A 73 -30.34 -3.22 12.47
C LYS A 73 -31.21 -2.12 13.09
N GLY A 74 -31.60 -1.15 12.26
CA GLY A 74 -32.48 -0.03 12.65
C GLY A 74 -31.76 1.30 12.89
N ASN A 75 -32.53 2.39 12.75
CA ASN A 75 -32.14 3.79 13.00
C ASN A 75 -32.10 4.15 14.50
N ILE A 76 -31.81 3.18 15.37
CA ILE A 76 -31.76 3.46 16.81
C ILE A 76 -30.46 4.22 17.07
N GLU A 77 -30.59 5.46 17.55
CA GLU A 77 -29.49 6.28 18.02
C GLU A 77 -28.71 5.53 19.11
N SER A 78 -27.39 5.63 19.11
CA SER A 78 -26.55 4.84 20.03
C SER A 78 -26.93 5.06 21.49
N GLY A 79 -27.39 6.27 21.85
CA GLY A 79 -27.89 6.60 23.18
C GLY A 79 -29.24 5.93 23.52
N GLU A 80 -30.14 5.80 22.55
CA GLU A 80 -31.45 5.18 22.73
C GLU A 80 -31.32 3.66 22.87
N ALA A 81 -30.41 3.03 22.12
CA ALA A 81 -30.11 1.61 22.26
C ALA A 81 -29.55 1.27 23.67
N LEU A 82 -28.68 2.13 24.21
CA LEU A 82 -28.16 1.97 25.57
C LEU A 82 -29.24 2.19 26.64
N ARG A 83 -30.18 3.10 26.42
CA ARG A 83 -31.34 3.31 27.32
C ARG A 83 -32.27 2.10 27.34
N LEU A 84 -32.56 1.53 26.18
CA LEU A 84 -33.37 0.30 26.05
C LEU A 84 -32.71 -0.89 26.74
N LEU A 85 -31.39 -1.09 26.57
CA LEU A 85 -30.64 -2.15 27.25
C LEU A 85 -30.59 -1.97 28.78
N ARG A 86 -30.59 -0.72 29.26
CA ARG A 86 -30.64 -0.40 30.69
C ARG A 86 -32.06 -0.42 31.28
N GLY A 87 -33.08 -0.76 30.48
CA GLY A 87 -34.45 -0.91 30.95
C GLY A 87 -35.24 0.40 31.08
N TYR A 88 -34.74 1.50 30.53
CA TYR A 88 -35.51 2.74 30.45
C TYR A 88 -36.53 2.61 29.31
N ARG A 89 -37.70 2.03 29.63
CA ARG A 89 -38.92 2.11 28.81
C ARG A 89 -39.47 3.53 28.89
N GLN A 90 -39.67 4.18 27.75
CA GLN A 90 -40.73 5.17 27.57
C GLN A 90 -41.56 4.71 26.37
#